data_AF-A0A6P0K6T4-F1
#
_entry.id   AF-A0A6P0K6T4-F1
#
_cell.length_a   1.000
_cell.length_b   1.000
_cell.length_c   1.000
_cell.angle_alpha   90.00
_cell.angle_beta   90.00
_cell.angle_gamma   90.00
#
_symmetry.space_group_name_H-M   'P 1'
#
loop_
_entity.id
_entity.type
_entity.pdbx_description
1 polymer ?
#
loop_
_entity_poly.entity_id
_entity_poly.type
_entity_poly.pdbx_seq_one_letter_code
_entity_poly.pdbx_strand_id
1 'polypeptide(L)' 'MTIDQVIQIIWALSALGLVILVLLHSPKGDGIGGIGGQAQLFTSAKSAETALNRVTWTLAILFIGLTIVLSAGWLT' A
#
# COMPACT_ATOMS: atom_id res chain seq x y z
N MET A 1 -21.57 -17.65 6.80
CA MET A 1 -20.83 -16.37 6.81
C MET A 1 -21.80 -15.28 6.44
N THR A 2 -21.92 -14.23 7.26
CA THR A 2 -22.66 -13.02 6.89
C THR A 2 -21.80 -12.14 5.98
N ILE A 3 -22.43 -11.20 5.28
CA ILE A 3 -21.72 -10.23 4.41
C ILE A 3 -20.68 -9.43 5.22
N ASP A 4 -21.01 -9.05 6.45
CA ASP A 4 -20.09 -8.33 7.34
C ASP A 4 -18.84 -9.14 7.65
N GLN A 5 -18.98 -10.43 7.92
CA GLN A 5 -17.86 -11.32 8.21
C GLN A 5 -16.92 -11.45 7.01
N VAL A 6 -17.48 -11.54 5.80
CA VAL A 6 -16.67 -11.59 4.56
C VAL A 6 -15.88 -10.29 4.39
N ILE A 7 -16.53 -9.15 4.62
CA ILE A 7 -15.89 -7.83 4.47
C ILE A 7 -14.84 -7.59 5.54
N GLN A 8 -15.07 -8.01 6.78
CA GLN A 8 -14.07 -7.98 7.86
C GLN A 8 -12.83 -8.82 7.52
N ILE A 9 -13.01 -9.97 6.90
CA ILE A 9 -11.89 -10.81 6.46
C ILE A 9 -11.09 -10.11 5.36
N ILE A 10 -11.75 -9.54 4.36
CA ILE A 10 -11.08 -8.79 3.28
C ILE A 10 -10.34 -7.58 3.86
N TRP A 11 -10.95 -6.86 4.80
CA TRP A 11 -10.34 -5.74 5.51
C TRP A 11 -9.07 -6.18 6.27
N ALA A 12 -9.14 -7.27 7.04
CA ALA A 12 -8.00 -7.79 7.80
C ALA A 12 -6.86 -8.26 6.89
N LEU A 13 -7.18 -8.93 5.77
CA LEU A 13 -6.20 -9.34 4.77
C LEU A 13 -5.54 -8.13 4.09
N SER A 14 -6.32 -7.08 3.79
CA SER A 14 -5.77 -5.84 3.22
C SER A 14 -4.83 -5.13 4.19
N ALA A 15 -5.14 -5.13 5.49
CA ALA A 15 -4.27 -4.58 6.53
C ALA A 15 -2.94 -5.33 6.61
N LEU A 16 -2.99 -6.67 6.64
CA LEU A 16 -1.79 -7.51 6.65
C LEU A 16 -0.95 -7.31 5.38
N GLY A 17 -1.60 -7.26 4.22
CA GLY A 17 -0.95 -6.99 2.94
C GLY A 17 -0.25 -5.63 2.92
N LEU A 18 -0.86 -4.59 3.49
CA LEU A 18 -0.25 -3.26 3.62
C LEU A 18 1.00 -3.29 4.49
N VAL A 19 0.96 -3.96 5.64
CA VAL A 19 2.14 -4.09 6.52
C VAL A 19 3.29 -4.72 5.75
N ILE A 20 3.05 -5.83 5.05
CA ILE A 20 4.08 -6.51 4.24
C ILE A 20 4.60 -5.58 3.14
N LEU A 21 3.73 -4.97 2.35
CA LEU A 21 4.11 -4.09 1.24
C LEU A 21 4.90 -2.86 1.69
N VAL A 22 4.55 -2.28 2.84
CA VAL A 22 5.28 -1.13 3.42
C VAL A 22 6.67 -1.56 3.88
N LEU A 23 6.80 -2.74 4.50
CA LEU A 23 8.11 -3.27 4.90
C LEU A 23 9.00 -3.62 3.69
N LEU A 24 8.40 -3.96 2.54
CA LEU A 24 9.11 -4.20 1.29
C LEU A 24 9.56 -2.91 0.60
N HIS A 25 9.03 -1.74 0.97
CA HIS A 25 9.57 -0.49 0.46
C HIS A 25 10.99 -0.30 0.98
N SER A 26 11.95 -0.27 0.06
CA SER A 26 13.31 0.13 0.40
C SER A 26 13.27 1.51 1.07
N PRO A 27 14.08 1.75 2.12
CA PRO A 27 14.17 3.06 2.72
C PRO A 27 14.57 4.03 1.61
N LYS A 28 13.69 4.98 1.30
CA LYS A 28 13.92 5.96 0.24
C LYS A 28 15.08 6.85 0.68
N GLY A 29 16.29 6.47 0.30
CA GLY A 29 17.52 7.23 0.46
C GLY A 29 17.60 8.45 -0.47
N ASP A 30 16.45 8.99 -0.89
CA ASP A 30 16.31 10.19 -1.71
C ASP A 30 16.48 11.47 -0.85
N GLY A 31 17.50 11.48 0.00
CA GLY A 31 17.96 12.70 0.67
C GLY A 31 18.65 13.66 -0.30
N ILE A 32 19.48 14.57 0.21
CA ILE A 32 20.26 15.54 -0.58
C ILE A 32 21.17 14.89 -1.65
N GLY A 33 21.46 13.59 -1.54
CA GLY A 33 22.21 12.81 -2.53
C GLY A 33 21.51 12.61 -3.89
N GLY A 34 20.18 12.78 -3.98
CA GLY A 34 19.42 12.72 -5.24
C GLY A 34 19.45 14.04 -6.05
N ILE A 35 19.84 15.15 -5.42
CA ILE A 35 19.82 16.50 -6.00
C ILE A 35 20.91 16.69 -7.08
N GLY A 36 21.94 15.83 -7.11
CA GLY A 36 23.04 15.87 -8.09
C GLY A 36 22.75 15.24 -9.45
N GLY A 37 21.53 14.76 -9.74
CA GLY A 37 21.09 14.32 -11.07
C GLY A 37 21.76 13.07 -11.66
N GLN A 38 22.82 12.54 -11.04
CA GLN A 38 23.66 11.48 -11.63
C GLN A 38 23.28 10.06 -11.18
N ALA A 39 22.43 9.90 -10.15
CA ALA A 39 21.99 8.59 -9.66
C ALA A 39 20.85 7.94 -10.50
N GLN A 40 20.27 8.67 -11.46
CA GLN A 40 19.13 8.21 -12.28
C GLN A 40 19.50 7.23 -13.42
N LEU A 41 20.78 7.06 -13.75
CA LEU A 41 21.18 6.40 -15.02
C LEU A 41 21.40 4.88 -14.94
N PHE A 42 21.39 4.28 -13.74
CA PHE A 42 21.62 2.83 -13.57
C PHE A 42 20.72 2.18 -12.52
N THR A 43 19.40 2.25 -12.68
CA THR A 43 18.48 1.52 -11.80
C THR A 43 17.37 0.84 -12.60
N SER A 44 17.56 -0.45 -12.86
CA SER A 44 16.50 -1.38 -13.29
C SER A 44 15.43 -1.58 -12.21
N ALA A 45 15.62 -1.04 -11.00
CA ALA A 45 14.69 -1.11 -9.88
C ALA A 45 13.57 -0.07 -9.93
N LYS A 46 13.69 1.01 -10.72
CA LYS A 46 12.69 2.10 -10.80
C LYS A 46 11.29 1.63 -11.22
N SER A 47 11.21 0.65 -12.13
CA SER A 47 9.93 0.10 -12.59
C SER A 47 9.24 -0.74 -11.51
N ALA A 48 10.01 -1.59 -10.81
CA ALA A 48 9.51 -2.39 -9.71
C ALA A 48 9.04 -1.53 -8.54
N GLU A 49 9.79 -0.48 -8.20
CA GLU A 49 9.40 0.47 -7.14
C GLU A 49 8.13 1.25 -7.51
N THR A 50 7.99 1.66 -8.78
CA THR A 50 6.78 2.33 -9.27
C THR A 50 5.56 1.42 -9.18
N ALA A 51 5.71 0.14 -9.55
CA ALA A 51 4.64 -0.85 -9.44
C ALA A 51 4.28 -1.12 -7.97
N LEU A 52 5.28 -1.30 -7.11
CA LEU A 52 5.09 -1.51 -5.67
C LEU A 52 4.33 -0.34 -5.04
N ASN A 53 4.70 0.90 -5.36
CA ASN A 53 4.03 2.10 -4.87
C ASN A 53 2.56 2.18 -5.35
N ARG A 54 2.29 1.82 -6.62
CA ARG A 54 0.91 1.77 -7.13
C ARG A 54 0.07 0.75 -6.38
N VAL A 55 0.59 -0.47 -6.19
CA VAL A 55 -0.12 -1.55 -5.48
C VAL A 55 -0.40 -1.14 -4.02
N THR A 56 0.59 -0.58 -3.33
CA THR A 56 0.40 -0.10 -1.94
C THR A 56 -0.66 0.98 -1.86
N TRP A 57 -0.67 1.95 -2.78
CA TRP A 57 -1.69 2.99 -2.82
C TRP A 57 -3.10 2.43 -3.08
N THR A 58 -3.24 1.50 -4.03
CA THR A 58 -4.52 0.83 -4.29
C THR A 58 -4.99 0.08 -3.05
N LEU A 59 -4.11 -0.66 -2.39
CA LEU A 59 -4.45 -1.42 -1.19
C LEU A 59 -4.78 -0.50 0.00
N ALA A 60 -4.11 0.66 0.10
CA ALA A 60 -4.36 1.66 1.13
C ALA A 60 -5.75 2.29 0.99
N ILE A 61 -6.14 2.67 -0.23
CA ILE A 61 -7.48 3.21 -0.51
C ILE A 61 -8.54 2.14 -0.20
N LEU A 62 -8.31 0.89 -0.58
CA LEU A 62 -9.22 -0.21 -0.28
C LEU A 62 -9.37 -0.42 1.24
N PHE A 63 -8.27 -0.48 1.98
CA PHE A 63 -8.29 -0.63 3.44
C PHE A 63 -9.04 0.51 4.14
N ILE A 64 -8.78 1.76 3.74
CA ILE A 64 -9.46 2.94 4.31
C ILE A 64 -10.95 2.91 3.96
N GLY A 65 -11.31 2.63 2.71
CA GLY A 65 -12.69 2.52 2.26
C GLY A 65 -13.46 1.47 3.07
N LEU A 66 -12.90 0.27 3.22
CA LEU A 66 -13.48 -0.78 4.04
C LEU A 66 -13.58 -0.40 5.53
N THR A 67 -12.57 0.31 6.06
CA THR A 67 -12.58 0.81 7.45
C THR A 67 -13.77 1.75 7.67
N ILE A 68 -14.03 2.67 6.74
CA ILE A 68 -15.17 3.59 6.82
C ILE A 68 -16.49 2.83 6.76
N VAL A 69 -16.64 1.90 5.80
CA VAL A 69 -17.88 1.12 5.64
C VAL A 69 -18.20 0.29 6.88
N LEU A 70 -17.21 -0.41 7.43
CA LEU A 70 -17.37 -1.21 8.65
C LEU A 70 -17.59 -0.35 9.89
N SER A 71 -16.89 0.79 10.00
CA SER A 71 -17.04 1.70 11.15
C SER A 71 -18.35 2.47 11.14
N ALA A 72 -18.89 2.78 9.96
CA ALA A 72 -20.13 3.55 9.83
C ALA A 72 -21.38 2.67 9.96
N GLY A 73 -21.22 1.34 10.06
CA GLY A 73 -22.35 0.41 10.23
C GLY A 73 -23.30 0.40 9.03
N TRP A 74 -22.82 0.70 7.82
CA TRP A 74 -23.69 0.77 6.63
C TRP A 74 -24.27 -0.58 6.17
N LEU A 75 -23.72 -1.68 6.70
CA LEU A 75 -24.04 -3.04 6.29
C LEU A 75 -24.77 -3.83 7.40
N THR A 76 -24.92 -3.24 8.59
CA THR A 76 -25.70 -3.74 9.72
C THR A 76 -27.12 -3.21 9.69
#